data_AF-A0ABD2YND8-F1
#
_entry.id   AF-A0ABD2YND8-F1
#
_cell.length_a   1.000
_cell.length_b   1.000
_cell.length_c   1.000
_cell.angle_alpha   90.00
_cell.angle_beta   90.00
_cell.angle_gamma   90.00
#
_symmetry.space_group_name_H-M   'P 1'
#
loop_
_entity.id
_entity.type
_entity.pdbx_description
1 polymer ?
#
loop_
_entity_poly.entity_id
_entity_poly.type
_entity_poly.pdbx_seq_one_letter_code
_entity_poly.pdbx_strand_id
1 'polypeptide(L)'
;MDFNLNMIPEYLRNGQWIEDAYGFYDTVCAICDNGGHLIVCEGKCSRSFHAIVEDGVMCDSLGYSADQIVALWSQPFLCPNCQFKRHQCFGCGKLGSSDKSSGAAEVFQCACRACNYFYHPHCAAKWLYFRIGDQAKELEKEIAAGKPFICPLHACFACKRLETKLSEDPQMHFAVCRRCPKAYHRKCLPRDIVFEVNDNRGVTPRAWEGLLHNQILIYCLEHGMDDVLGTPIRNHLRFPH
;
A
#
# COMPACT_ATOMS: atom_id res chain seq x y z
N MET A 1 23.33 -13.97 -17.39
CA MET A 1 23.34 -13.88 -15.92
C MET A 1 21.92 -14.16 -15.47
N ASP A 2 21.64 -15.43 -15.22
CA ASP A 2 20.30 -15.95 -15.00
C ASP A 2 19.80 -15.57 -13.60
N PHE A 3 18.74 -14.76 -13.55
CA PHE A 3 18.02 -14.50 -12.30
C PHE A 3 17.20 -15.75 -11.96
N ASN A 4 17.72 -16.54 -11.02
CA ASN A 4 17.05 -17.70 -10.45
C ASN A 4 15.90 -17.21 -9.55
N LEU A 5 14.67 -17.66 -9.82
CA LEU A 5 13.47 -17.42 -8.99
C LEU A 5 13.64 -17.92 -7.54
N ASN A 6 14.72 -18.66 -7.25
CA ASN A 6 15.15 -18.97 -5.90
C ASN A 6 15.78 -17.80 -5.12
N MET A 7 15.96 -16.62 -5.71
CA MET A 7 16.45 -15.42 -5.02
C MET A 7 15.35 -14.54 -4.42
N ILE A 8 14.32 -15.15 -3.82
CA ILE A 8 13.72 -14.51 -2.64
C ILE A 8 14.75 -14.78 -1.53
N PRO A 9 15.53 -13.78 -1.08
CA PRO A 9 16.54 -14.01 -0.07
C PRO A 9 15.96 -14.76 1.12
N GLU A 10 16.70 -15.71 1.70
CA GLU A 10 16.18 -16.55 2.80
C GLU A 10 15.61 -15.73 3.96
N TYR A 11 16.10 -14.51 4.19
CA TYR A 11 15.53 -13.60 5.19
C TYR A 11 14.10 -13.11 4.86
N LEU A 12 13.71 -13.09 3.58
CA LEU A 12 12.33 -12.85 3.13
C LEU A 12 11.48 -14.14 3.19
N ARG A 13 12.10 -15.34 3.18
CA ARG A 13 11.41 -16.64 3.33
C ARG A 13 11.18 -17.04 4.79
N ASN A 14 12.11 -16.69 5.68
CA ASN A 14 12.15 -17.17 7.06
C ASN A 14 11.47 -16.24 8.08
N GLY A 15 10.74 -15.21 7.62
CA GLY A 15 9.94 -14.36 8.52
C GLY A 15 10.73 -13.57 9.56
N GLN A 16 12.07 -13.51 9.48
CA GLN A 16 12.92 -12.72 10.38
C GLN A 16 12.89 -11.21 10.00
N TRP A 17 11.69 -10.65 10.06
CA TRP A 17 11.46 -9.26 10.42
C TRP A 17 11.41 -9.25 11.95
N ILE A 18 12.32 -8.49 12.59
CA ILE A 18 12.43 -8.41 14.04
C ILE A 18 11.08 -7.96 14.64
N GLU A 19 10.74 -8.56 15.78
CA GLU A 19 9.54 -8.33 16.57
C GLU A 19 9.58 -6.96 17.26
N ASP A 20 9.13 -5.95 16.55
CA ASP A 20 8.71 -4.70 17.18
C ASP A 20 7.18 -4.69 17.03
N ALA A 21 6.45 -4.83 18.13
CA ALA A 21 4.98 -4.89 18.14
C ALA A 21 4.30 -3.59 17.62
N TYR A 22 5.09 -2.60 17.18
CA TYR A 22 4.67 -1.32 16.63
C TYR A 22 5.05 -1.26 15.15
N GLY A 23 4.07 -1.40 14.23
CA GLY A 23 4.32 -1.24 12.79
C GLY A 23 3.55 -2.16 11.83
N PHE A 24 2.50 -2.87 12.28
CA PHE A 24 1.73 -3.79 11.41
C PHE A 24 0.53 -3.15 10.70
N TYR A 25 0.16 -1.94 11.07
CA TYR A 25 -1.02 -1.24 10.59
C TYR A 25 -0.64 0.09 9.96
N ASP A 26 -1.45 0.51 8.97
CA ASP A 26 -1.27 1.81 8.34
C ASP A 26 -1.56 2.91 9.38
N THR A 27 -0.67 3.88 9.51
CA THR A 27 -0.82 5.01 10.45
C THR A 27 -1.68 6.13 9.87
N VAL A 28 -2.18 5.95 8.65
CA VAL A 28 -3.08 6.87 7.96
C VAL A 28 -4.37 6.17 7.54
N CYS A 29 -5.45 6.95 7.44
CA CYS A 29 -6.74 6.50 6.95
C CYS A 29 -6.66 6.07 5.48
N ALA A 30 -7.16 4.88 5.15
CA ALA A 30 -7.17 4.35 3.79
C ALA A 30 -8.14 5.07 2.83
N ILE A 31 -8.95 6.02 3.32
CA ILE A 31 -9.83 6.85 2.49
C ILE A 31 -9.11 8.16 2.10
N CYS A 32 -8.48 8.83 3.07
CA CYS A 32 -8.00 10.19 2.90
C CYS A 32 -6.49 10.38 3.06
N ASP A 33 -5.77 9.35 3.52
CA ASP A 33 -4.34 9.35 3.85
C ASP A 33 -3.92 10.33 4.98
N ASN A 34 -4.89 10.82 5.77
CA ASN A 34 -4.61 11.59 6.98
C ASN A 34 -4.51 10.67 8.20
N GLY A 35 -3.68 11.05 9.18
CA GLY A 35 -3.65 10.43 10.50
C GLY A 35 -4.83 10.86 11.39
N GLY A 36 -4.68 10.65 12.71
CA GLY A 36 -5.66 11.04 13.72
C GLY A 36 -6.25 9.84 14.46
N HIS A 37 -7.51 9.95 14.87
CA HIS A 37 -8.24 8.85 15.51
C HIS A 37 -8.68 7.83 14.46
N LEU A 38 -8.04 6.66 14.48
CA LEU A 38 -8.25 5.62 13.48
C LEU A 38 -8.65 4.30 14.14
N ILE A 39 -9.58 3.59 13.50
CA ILE A 39 -9.85 2.18 13.77
C ILE A 39 -9.09 1.31 12.76
N VAL A 40 -8.45 0.25 13.24
CA VAL A 40 -7.64 -0.66 12.43
C VAL A 40 -8.44 -1.92 12.09
N CYS A 41 -8.52 -2.27 10.81
CA CYS A 41 -9.10 -3.54 10.39
C CYS A 41 -8.18 -4.70 10.80
N GLU A 42 -8.68 -5.63 11.62
CA GLU A 42 -7.94 -6.81 12.10
C GLU A 42 -7.90 -7.96 11.07
N GLY A 43 -8.50 -7.76 9.91
CA GLY A 43 -8.37 -8.65 8.75
C GLY A 43 -7.06 -8.48 7.99
N LYS A 44 -6.89 -9.26 6.92
CA LYS A 44 -5.64 -9.32 6.11
C LYS A 44 -5.21 -8.00 5.46
N CYS A 45 -6.10 -7.03 5.32
CA CYS A 45 -5.74 -5.75 4.72
C CYS A 45 -5.02 -4.81 5.70
N SER A 46 -5.22 -4.97 7.01
CA SER A 46 -4.64 -4.12 8.07
C SER A 46 -4.74 -2.61 7.82
N ARG A 47 -5.77 -2.19 7.07
CA ARG A 47 -6.03 -0.78 6.76
C ARG A 47 -6.69 -0.11 7.94
N SER A 48 -6.36 1.16 8.10
CA SER A 48 -6.91 2.03 9.15
C SER A 48 -7.92 3.01 8.55
N PHE A 49 -8.90 3.44 9.34
CA PHE A 49 -9.98 4.32 8.88
C PHE A 49 -10.39 5.31 9.96
N HIS A 50 -10.79 6.52 9.57
CA HIS A 50 -11.61 7.36 10.43
C HIS A 50 -12.95 6.66 10.63
N ALA A 51 -13.31 6.39 11.88
CA ALA A 51 -14.45 5.54 12.18
C ALA A 51 -15.76 6.33 12.17
N ILE A 52 -15.72 7.53 12.75
CA ILE A 52 -16.82 8.51 12.76
C ILE A 52 -16.47 9.73 11.89
N VAL A 53 -17.46 10.54 11.54
CA VAL A 53 -17.30 11.69 10.63
C VAL A 53 -16.41 12.77 11.23
N GLU A 54 -16.51 12.97 12.54
CA GLU A 54 -15.79 14.01 13.28
C GLU A 54 -14.27 13.77 13.33
N ASP A 55 -13.82 12.52 13.16
CA ASP A 55 -12.39 12.17 13.27
C ASP A 55 -11.58 12.62 12.04
N GLY A 56 -12.23 12.93 10.92
CA GLY A 56 -11.58 13.16 9.64
C GLY A 56 -11.99 14.44 8.93
N VAL A 57 -11.03 15.33 8.67
CA VAL A 57 -11.26 16.55 7.87
C VAL A 57 -11.51 16.17 6.40
N MET A 58 -12.72 16.44 5.91
CA MET A 58 -13.19 16.12 4.55
C MET A 58 -13.07 14.61 4.21
N CYS A 59 -13.18 13.74 5.21
CA CYS A 59 -13.11 12.29 5.06
C CYS A 59 -14.51 11.71 5.08
N ASP A 60 -14.84 10.82 4.13
CA ASP A 60 -16.14 10.13 4.12
C ASP A 60 -16.33 9.22 5.36
N SER A 61 -15.24 8.87 6.05
CA SER A 61 -15.20 7.97 7.21
C SER A 61 -15.87 6.60 6.94
N LEU A 62 -16.03 5.77 7.96
CA LEU A 62 -16.87 4.58 7.89
C LEU A 62 -18.33 4.84 8.30
N GLY A 63 -18.63 6.04 8.83
CA GLY A 63 -19.98 6.46 9.20
C GLY A 63 -20.55 5.76 10.44
N TYR A 64 -19.69 5.23 11.32
CA TYR A 64 -20.15 4.68 12.60
C TYR A 64 -20.64 5.81 13.53
N SER A 65 -21.55 5.46 14.45
CA SER A 65 -21.82 6.28 15.62
C SER A 65 -20.85 5.97 16.76
N ALA A 66 -20.71 6.89 17.72
CA ALA A 66 -19.90 6.66 18.91
C ALA A 66 -20.29 5.37 19.65
N ASP A 67 -21.59 5.10 19.81
CA ASP A 67 -22.09 3.88 20.46
C ASP A 67 -21.69 2.61 19.70
N GLN A 68 -21.69 2.64 18.37
CA GLN A 68 -21.22 1.52 17.55
C GLN A 68 -19.72 1.29 17.73
N ILE A 69 -18.92 2.35 17.89
CA ILE A 69 -17.48 2.22 18.20
C ILE A 69 -17.26 1.58 19.56
N VAL A 70 -18.03 1.98 20.59
CA VAL A 70 -17.93 1.34 21.91
C VAL A 70 -18.28 -0.14 21.83
N ALA A 71 -19.30 -0.52 21.06
CA ALA A 71 -19.65 -1.92 20.84
C ALA A 71 -18.52 -2.71 20.14
N LEU A 72 -17.81 -2.07 19.20
CA LEU A 72 -16.65 -2.67 18.52
C LEU A 72 -15.45 -2.90 19.44
N TRP A 73 -15.35 -2.28 20.62
CA TRP A 73 -14.26 -2.58 21.57
C TRP A 73 -14.29 -4.03 22.09
N SER A 74 -15.42 -4.73 21.93
CA SER A 74 -15.59 -6.11 22.35
C SER A 74 -15.36 -7.14 21.25
N GLN A 75 -15.14 -6.72 20.00
CA GLN A 75 -15.03 -7.63 18.84
C GLN A 75 -14.01 -7.13 17.82
N PRO A 76 -13.30 -8.02 17.11
CA PRO A 76 -12.35 -7.61 16.09
C PRO A 76 -13.06 -6.85 14.96
N PHE A 77 -12.62 -5.62 14.68
CA PHE A 77 -13.18 -4.85 13.58
C PHE A 77 -12.68 -5.38 12.23
N LEU A 78 -13.59 -5.78 11.36
CA LEU A 78 -13.29 -6.14 9.97
C LEU A 78 -13.92 -5.13 9.02
N CYS A 79 -13.13 -4.49 8.16
CA CYS A 79 -13.68 -3.66 7.10
C CYS A 79 -14.48 -4.52 6.09
N PRO A 80 -15.41 -3.91 5.32
CA PRO A 80 -16.24 -4.66 4.36
C PRO A 80 -15.42 -5.54 3.40
N ASN A 81 -14.28 -5.08 2.89
CA ASN A 81 -13.42 -5.91 2.04
C ASN A 81 -12.94 -7.21 2.71
N CYS A 82 -12.60 -7.15 4.00
CA CYS A 82 -12.17 -8.34 4.76
C CYS A 82 -13.35 -9.23 5.13
N GLN A 83 -14.50 -8.66 5.51
CA GLN A 83 -15.73 -9.42 5.80
C GLN A 83 -16.15 -10.28 4.61
N PHE A 84 -16.18 -9.70 3.41
CA PHE A 84 -16.58 -10.40 2.19
C PHE A 84 -15.41 -11.10 1.47
N LYS A 85 -14.19 -11.05 2.03
CA LYS A 85 -12.95 -11.53 1.39
C LYS A 85 -12.77 -11.03 -0.04
N ARG A 86 -13.19 -9.80 -0.35
CA ARG A 86 -13.05 -9.15 -1.66
C ARG A 86 -12.15 -7.94 -1.52
N HIS A 87 -10.92 -8.06 -2.01
CA HIS A 87 -9.89 -7.03 -1.84
C HIS A 87 -9.61 -6.31 -3.15
N GLN A 88 -9.23 -5.05 -3.03
CA GLN A 88 -8.89 -4.21 -4.16
C GLN A 88 -7.47 -4.51 -4.64
N CYS A 89 -7.29 -4.74 -5.94
CA CYS A 89 -5.97 -4.80 -6.54
C CYS A 89 -5.34 -3.41 -6.54
N PHE A 90 -4.21 -3.24 -5.85
CA PHE A 90 -3.54 -1.94 -5.77
C PHE A 90 -3.02 -1.44 -7.13
N GLY A 91 -2.73 -2.38 -8.04
CA GLY A 91 -2.28 -2.04 -9.39
C GLY A 91 -3.34 -1.53 -10.35
N CYS A 92 -4.62 -1.84 -10.16
CA CYS A 92 -5.69 -1.45 -11.10
C CYS A 92 -6.96 -0.90 -10.45
N GLY A 93 -7.06 -0.91 -9.12
CA GLY A 93 -8.21 -0.42 -8.37
C GLY A 93 -9.48 -1.29 -8.46
N LYS A 94 -9.46 -2.40 -9.22
CA LYS A 94 -10.62 -3.32 -9.29
C LYS A 94 -10.63 -4.29 -8.11
N LEU A 95 -11.82 -4.65 -7.65
CA LEU A 95 -12.02 -5.70 -6.65
C LEU A 95 -11.82 -7.07 -7.28
N GLY A 96 -11.28 -8.00 -6.49
CA GLY A 96 -11.31 -9.42 -6.78
C GLY A 96 -11.45 -10.24 -5.50
N SER A 97 -11.90 -11.49 -5.65
CA SER A 97 -11.93 -12.45 -4.57
C SER A 97 -10.52 -12.74 -4.05
N SER A 98 -10.34 -12.69 -2.74
CA SER A 98 -9.14 -13.17 -2.04
C SER A 98 -9.38 -14.49 -1.30
N ASP A 99 -10.57 -15.07 -1.49
CA ASP A 99 -10.94 -16.29 -0.77
C ASP A 99 -10.20 -17.49 -1.35
N LYS A 100 -9.35 -18.09 -0.52
CA LYS A 100 -8.58 -19.27 -0.90
C LYS A 100 -9.38 -20.56 -0.76
N SER A 101 -10.47 -20.58 0.03
CA SER A 101 -11.22 -21.81 0.27
C SER A 101 -12.03 -22.29 -0.93
N SER A 102 -12.33 -21.41 -1.88
CA SER A 102 -13.09 -21.75 -3.10
C SER A 102 -12.20 -22.12 -4.29
N GLY A 103 -10.87 -22.01 -4.17
CA GLY A 103 -9.94 -22.12 -5.32
C GLY A 103 -10.09 -21.01 -6.37
N ALA A 104 -10.97 -20.02 -6.13
CA ALA A 104 -11.32 -18.95 -7.07
C ALA A 104 -10.73 -17.59 -6.63
N ALA A 105 -9.53 -17.59 -6.07
CA ALA A 105 -8.85 -16.35 -5.70
C ALA A 105 -8.42 -15.59 -6.97
N GLU A 106 -8.89 -14.36 -7.10
CA GLU A 106 -8.58 -13.46 -8.22
C GLU A 106 -7.47 -12.46 -7.83
N VAL A 107 -7.34 -12.15 -6.54
CA VAL A 107 -6.28 -11.28 -6.01
C VAL A 107 -5.47 -11.98 -4.92
N PHE A 108 -4.17 -11.70 -4.93
CA PHE A 108 -3.18 -12.33 -4.06
C PHE A 108 -2.46 -11.26 -3.25
N GLN A 109 -2.30 -11.51 -1.96
CA GLN A 109 -1.60 -10.62 -1.04
C GLN A 109 -0.09 -10.68 -1.27
N CYS A 110 0.58 -9.54 -1.16
CA CYS A 110 2.03 -9.48 -1.13
C CYS A 110 2.59 -10.32 0.03
N ALA A 111 3.68 -11.05 -0.22
CA ALA A 111 4.38 -11.85 0.79
C ALA A 111 5.28 -11.02 1.71
N CYS A 112 5.53 -9.74 1.41
CA CYS A 112 6.27 -8.88 2.32
C CYS A 112 5.42 -8.60 3.57
N ARG A 113 6.01 -8.86 4.74
CA ARG A 113 5.35 -8.61 6.03
C ARG A 113 4.93 -7.14 6.12
N ALA A 114 3.75 -6.88 6.70
CA ALA A 114 3.16 -5.54 6.86
C ALA A 114 2.79 -4.77 5.57
N CYS A 115 3.08 -5.29 4.36
CA CYS A 115 2.68 -4.63 3.11
C CYS A 115 1.17 -4.66 2.89
N ASN A 116 0.54 -5.82 3.12
CA ASN A 116 -0.90 -6.05 3.10
C ASN A 116 -1.67 -5.65 1.82
N TYR A 117 -0.99 -5.22 0.77
CA TYR A 117 -1.58 -4.95 -0.54
C TYR A 117 -1.88 -6.24 -1.32
N PHE A 118 -2.96 -6.18 -2.09
CA PHE A 118 -3.44 -7.26 -2.95
C PHE A 118 -3.27 -6.91 -4.42
N TYR A 119 -3.04 -7.92 -5.25
CA TYR A 119 -2.89 -7.75 -6.70
C TYR A 119 -3.54 -8.89 -7.47
N HIS A 120 -4.15 -8.56 -8.62
CA HIS A 120 -4.37 -9.57 -9.65
C HIS A 120 -3.01 -10.06 -10.17
N PRO A 121 -2.84 -11.35 -10.50
CA PRO A 121 -1.59 -11.89 -11.04
C PRO A 121 -1.04 -11.07 -12.21
N HIS A 122 -1.89 -10.80 -13.21
CA HIS A 122 -1.53 -10.00 -14.38
C HIS A 122 -1.11 -8.56 -14.02
N CYS A 123 -1.78 -7.96 -13.03
CA CYS A 123 -1.43 -6.60 -12.59
C CYS A 123 -0.08 -6.57 -11.87
N ALA A 124 0.20 -7.53 -11.00
CA ALA A 124 1.51 -7.63 -10.33
C ALA A 124 2.64 -7.83 -11.36
N ALA A 125 2.46 -8.75 -12.30
CA ALA A 125 3.42 -9.00 -13.37
C ALA A 125 3.66 -7.74 -14.23
N LYS A 126 2.59 -7.08 -14.69
CA LYS A 126 2.69 -5.83 -15.44
C LYS A 126 3.47 -4.75 -14.69
N TRP A 127 3.15 -4.55 -13.41
CA TRP A 127 3.82 -3.54 -12.59
C TRP A 127 5.26 -3.93 -12.21
N LEU A 128 5.65 -5.20 -12.27
CA LEU A 128 7.04 -5.64 -12.04
C LEU A 128 7.88 -5.71 -13.32
N TYR A 129 7.27 -5.58 -14.50
CA TYR A 129 7.95 -5.67 -15.79
C TYR A 129 9.15 -4.72 -15.90
N PHE A 130 9.06 -3.51 -15.36
CA PHE A 130 10.17 -2.53 -15.38
C PHE A 130 11.46 -3.08 -14.75
N ARG A 131 11.33 -4.01 -13.79
CA ARG A 131 12.43 -4.64 -13.05
C ARG A 131 12.84 -5.98 -13.64
N ILE A 132 11.88 -6.86 -13.93
CA ILE A 132 12.16 -8.27 -14.28
C ILE A 132 11.97 -8.60 -15.77
N GLY A 133 11.54 -7.63 -16.58
CA GLY A 133 11.33 -7.80 -18.01
C GLY A 133 10.44 -9.00 -18.33
N ASP A 134 10.87 -9.82 -19.29
CA ASP A 134 10.08 -10.95 -19.79
C ASP A 134 9.79 -12.04 -18.75
N GLN A 135 10.55 -12.09 -17.64
CA GLN A 135 10.25 -12.99 -16.51
C GLN A 135 8.88 -12.70 -15.87
N ALA A 136 8.29 -11.52 -16.10
CA ALA A 136 6.95 -11.17 -15.64
C ALA A 136 5.88 -12.15 -16.12
N LYS A 137 6.03 -12.75 -17.32
CA LYS A 137 5.07 -13.73 -17.85
C LYS A 137 5.02 -15.00 -17.01
N GLU A 138 6.17 -15.44 -16.51
CA GLU A 138 6.21 -16.62 -15.64
C GLU A 138 5.73 -16.27 -14.24
N LEU A 139 6.12 -15.10 -13.71
CA LEU A 139 5.62 -14.61 -12.43
C LEU A 139 4.08 -14.53 -12.39
N GLU A 140 3.44 -14.10 -13.48
CA GLU A 140 1.97 -14.09 -13.58
C GLU A 140 1.37 -15.48 -13.32
N LYS A 141 1.90 -16.52 -13.96
CA LYS A 141 1.44 -17.90 -13.77
C LYS A 141 1.74 -18.39 -12.36
N GLU A 142 2.89 -18.05 -11.82
CA GLU A 142 3.28 -18.43 -10.45
C GLU A 142 2.32 -17.86 -9.41
N ILE A 143 1.98 -16.57 -9.52
CA ILE A 143 1.02 -15.92 -8.62
C ILE A 143 -0.37 -16.53 -8.80
N ALA A 144 -0.80 -16.79 -10.04
CA ALA A 144 -2.09 -17.45 -10.31
C ALA A 144 -2.16 -18.87 -9.71
N ALA A 145 -1.03 -19.58 -9.66
CA ALA A 145 -0.89 -20.86 -8.97
C ALA A 145 -0.78 -20.74 -7.43
N GLY A 146 -0.88 -19.52 -6.89
CA GLY A 146 -0.83 -19.24 -5.45
C GLY A 146 0.57 -19.18 -4.86
N LYS A 147 1.64 -19.15 -5.67
CA LYS A 147 3.00 -18.99 -5.16
C LYS A 147 3.18 -17.58 -4.54
N PRO A 148 3.96 -17.46 -3.45
CA PRO A 148 4.26 -16.16 -2.84
C PRO A 148 4.99 -15.23 -3.81
N PHE A 149 4.72 -13.92 -3.72
CA PHE A 149 5.42 -12.89 -4.50
C PHE A 149 5.61 -11.61 -3.69
N ILE A 150 6.63 -10.83 -4.05
CA ILE A 150 6.86 -9.49 -3.51
C ILE A 150 6.33 -8.47 -4.51
N CYS A 151 5.53 -7.52 -4.04
CA CYS A 151 4.83 -6.59 -4.91
C CYS A 151 5.74 -5.45 -5.40
N PRO A 152 5.34 -4.71 -6.45
CA PRO A 152 6.14 -3.64 -7.04
C PRO A 152 6.50 -2.49 -6.07
N LEU A 153 5.74 -2.30 -4.99
CA LEU A 153 5.98 -1.24 -4.01
C LEU A 153 7.32 -1.39 -3.27
N HIS A 154 7.89 -2.60 -3.25
CA HIS A 154 9.20 -2.90 -2.63
C HIS A 154 10.37 -2.79 -3.63
N ALA A 155 10.18 -2.11 -4.75
CA ALA A 155 11.23 -1.85 -5.73
C ALA A 155 11.23 -0.38 -6.14
N CYS A 156 12.40 0.26 -6.09
CA CYS A 156 12.54 1.63 -6.57
C CYS A 156 12.29 1.66 -8.08
N PHE A 157 11.29 2.41 -8.51
CA PHE A 157 10.89 2.53 -9.91
C PHE A 157 12.00 3.12 -10.79
N ALA A 158 12.84 4.00 -10.23
CA ALA A 158 13.94 4.64 -10.94
C ALA A 158 15.18 3.75 -11.09
N CYS A 159 15.68 3.17 -10.00
CA CYS A 159 16.93 2.40 -10.02
C CYS A 159 16.74 0.88 -10.01
N LYS A 160 15.50 0.39 -9.95
CA LYS A 160 15.07 -1.02 -10.02
C LYS A 160 15.55 -1.92 -8.87
N ARG A 161 16.27 -1.37 -7.90
CA ARG A 161 16.74 -2.09 -6.71
C ARG A 161 15.57 -2.31 -5.75
N LEU A 162 15.60 -3.47 -5.08
CA LEU A 162 14.65 -3.79 -4.03
C LEU A 162 14.89 -2.94 -2.79
N GLU A 163 13.84 -2.78 -2.01
CA GLU A 163 13.92 -2.31 -0.63
C GLU A 163 14.88 -3.20 0.16
N THR A 164 15.94 -2.59 0.69
CA THR A 164 16.86 -3.23 1.62
C THR A 164 16.42 -2.88 3.04
N LYS A 165 16.64 -3.78 4.00
CA LYS A 165 16.34 -3.55 5.44
C LYS A 165 16.81 -2.17 5.88
N LEU A 166 16.04 -1.57 6.80
CA LEU A 166 16.30 -0.35 7.60
C LEU A 166 17.73 0.15 7.40
N SER A 167 17.95 0.84 6.29
CA SER A 167 19.23 1.42 6.02
C SER A 167 19.31 2.63 6.92
N GLU A 168 20.36 2.72 7.73
CA GLU A 168 20.62 3.93 8.51
C GLU A 168 20.86 5.15 7.61
N ASP A 169 21.07 4.94 6.29
CA ASP A 169 21.11 6.01 5.30
C ASP A 169 19.67 6.46 4.93
N PRO A 170 19.24 7.67 5.33
CA PRO A 170 17.92 8.18 5.00
C PRO A 170 17.69 8.34 3.50
N GLN A 171 18.76 8.37 2.69
CA GLN A 171 18.67 8.42 1.23
C GLN A 171 18.14 7.11 0.62
N MET A 172 18.22 6.02 1.37
CA MET A 172 17.71 4.70 1.00
C MET A 172 16.29 4.44 1.55
N HIS A 173 15.70 5.38 2.30
CA HIS A 173 14.30 5.28 2.69
C HIS A 173 13.39 5.28 1.47
N PHE A 174 12.35 4.44 1.52
CA PHE A 174 11.37 4.34 0.45
C PHE A 174 10.31 5.42 0.57
N ALA A 175 10.08 6.10 -0.55
CA ALA A 175 8.97 6.99 -0.80
C ALA A 175 7.91 6.25 -1.63
N VAL A 176 6.78 5.95 -1.02
CA VAL A 176 5.75 5.06 -1.56
C VAL A 176 4.51 5.83 -1.98
N CYS A 177 4.04 5.61 -3.20
CA CYS A 177 2.84 6.27 -3.67
C CYS A 177 1.58 5.63 -3.06
N ARG A 178 0.64 6.47 -2.60
CA ARG A 178 -0.65 6.02 -2.03
C ARG A 178 -1.76 5.75 -3.05
N ARG A 179 -1.47 5.91 -4.33
CA ARG A 179 -2.45 5.78 -5.43
C ARG A 179 -2.04 4.76 -6.49
N CYS A 180 -0.78 4.35 -6.51
CA CYS A 180 -0.31 3.29 -7.39
C CYS A 180 0.94 2.58 -6.83
N PRO A 181 1.34 1.42 -7.39
CA PRO A 181 2.48 0.63 -6.94
C PRO A 181 3.88 1.25 -7.18
N LYS A 182 3.99 2.57 -7.42
CA LYS A 182 5.29 3.22 -7.59
C LYS A 182 5.91 3.56 -6.25
N ALA A 183 7.18 3.19 -6.10
CA ALA A 183 8.01 3.63 -5.00
C ALA A 183 9.38 4.10 -5.50
N TYR A 184 10.06 4.92 -4.72
CA TYR A 184 11.38 5.45 -5.03
C TYR A 184 12.24 5.43 -3.76
N HIS A 185 13.56 5.29 -3.87
CA HIS A 185 14.41 5.77 -2.78
C HIS A 185 14.30 7.29 -2.68
N ARG A 186 14.52 7.88 -1.50
CA ARG A 186 14.59 9.34 -1.32
C ARG A 186 15.54 10.01 -2.33
N LYS A 187 16.75 9.48 -2.52
CA LYS A 187 17.70 10.00 -3.53
C LYS A 187 17.28 9.80 -5.00
N CYS A 188 16.33 8.91 -5.24
CA CYS A 188 15.81 8.59 -6.56
C CYS A 188 14.47 9.29 -6.85
N LEU A 189 13.97 10.10 -5.91
CA LEU A 189 12.69 10.77 -6.04
C LEU A 189 12.76 11.81 -7.18
N PRO A 190 11.76 11.84 -8.08
CA PRO A 190 11.64 12.90 -9.08
C PRO A 190 11.66 14.29 -8.44
N ARG A 191 12.37 15.24 -9.05
CA ARG A 191 12.57 16.60 -8.50
C ARG A 191 11.26 17.36 -8.30
N ASP A 192 10.23 17.06 -9.08
CA ASP A 192 8.91 17.71 -9.00
C ASP A 192 8.02 17.13 -7.88
N ILE A 193 8.45 16.06 -7.20
CA ILE A 193 7.80 15.57 -5.98
C ILE A 193 8.49 16.23 -4.79
N VAL A 194 7.93 17.35 -4.34
CA VAL A 194 8.48 18.19 -3.27
C VAL A 194 7.79 17.94 -1.92
N PHE A 195 8.52 18.22 -0.84
CA PHE A 195 8.03 18.07 0.54
C PHE A 195 7.30 19.32 1.06
N GLU A 196 7.65 20.49 0.52
CA GLU A 196 7.16 21.78 0.99
C GLU A 196 6.61 22.60 -0.18
N VAL A 197 5.71 23.53 0.16
CA VAL A 197 5.12 24.45 -0.82
C VAL A 197 6.21 25.36 -1.35
N ASN A 198 6.25 25.56 -2.66
CA ASN A 198 7.08 26.60 -3.26
C ASN A 198 6.19 27.58 -4.02
N ASP A 199 5.73 28.62 -3.33
CA ASP A 199 4.83 29.65 -3.87
C ASP A 199 5.39 30.33 -5.12
N ASN A 200 6.72 30.51 -5.18
CA ASN A 200 7.39 31.12 -6.33
C ASN A 200 7.32 30.26 -7.61
N ARG A 201 7.02 28.96 -7.48
CA ARG A 201 6.93 28.01 -8.59
C ARG A 201 5.52 27.44 -8.78
N GLY A 202 4.58 27.76 -7.89
CA GLY A 202 3.22 27.19 -7.90
C GLY A 202 3.20 25.67 -7.73
N VAL A 203 4.16 25.11 -6.97
CA VAL A 203 4.28 23.65 -6.81
C VAL A 203 3.68 23.21 -5.48
N THR A 204 2.61 22.41 -5.55
CA THR A 204 1.96 21.77 -4.41
C THR A 204 2.81 20.61 -3.88
N PRO A 205 2.96 20.47 -2.55
CA PRO A 205 3.61 19.31 -1.92
C PRO A 205 3.02 17.98 -2.41
N ARG A 206 3.90 17.01 -2.60
CA ARG A 206 3.56 15.64 -3.01
C ARG A 206 4.27 14.59 -2.17
N ALA A 207 4.99 15.00 -1.12
CA ALA A 207 5.73 14.12 -0.22
C ALA A 207 5.59 14.56 1.24
N TRP A 208 5.41 13.60 2.15
CA TRP A 208 5.27 13.84 3.59
C TRP A 208 6.04 12.78 4.38
N GLU A 209 6.81 13.23 5.37
CA GLU A 209 7.55 12.37 6.31
C GLU A 209 6.79 12.25 7.63
N GLY A 210 7.09 11.21 8.41
CA GLY A 210 6.50 11.00 9.73
C GLY A 210 5.04 10.52 9.72
N LEU A 211 4.42 10.41 8.54
CA LEU A 211 3.07 9.85 8.39
C LEU A 211 3.04 8.33 8.32
N LEU A 212 4.09 7.71 7.78
CA LEU A 212 4.24 6.26 7.67
C LEU A 212 5.47 5.82 8.47
N HIS A 213 5.43 4.61 9.03
CA HIS A 213 6.57 4.06 9.74
C HIS A 213 7.73 3.78 8.78
N ASN A 214 8.87 4.44 8.97
CA ASN A 214 10.11 4.28 8.19
C ASN A 214 9.94 4.45 6.67
N GLN A 215 8.87 5.12 6.22
CA GLN A 215 8.58 5.38 4.81
C GLN A 215 8.11 6.82 4.63
N ILE A 216 8.31 7.34 3.41
CA ILE A 216 7.84 8.65 2.99
C ILE A 216 6.54 8.43 2.22
N LEU A 217 5.46 9.10 2.62
CA LEU A 217 4.21 9.08 1.89
C LEU A 217 4.34 10.01 0.68
N ILE A 218 4.05 9.53 -0.54
CA ILE A 218 4.02 10.39 -1.72
C ILE A 218 2.76 10.24 -2.57
N TYR A 219 2.52 11.24 -3.42
CA TYR A 219 1.68 11.12 -4.62
C TYR A 219 2.56 11.32 -5.85
N CYS A 220 2.75 10.26 -6.64
CA CYS A 220 3.57 10.37 -7.84
C CYS A 220 2.92 11.28 -8.89
N LEU A 221 3.71 11.70 -9.88
CA LEU A 221 3.29 12.66 -10.91
C LEU A 221 2.18 12.16 -11.84
N GLU A 222 1.81 10.88 -11.78
CA GLU A 222 0.69 10.31 -12.55
C GLU A 222 -0.69 10.59 -11.92
N HIS A 223 -0.71 11.14 -10.70
CA HIS A 223 -1.96 11.48 -10.02
C HIS A 223 -2.11 13.00 -9.96
N GLY A 224 -3.19 13.50 -10.55
CA GLY A 224 -3.61 14.89 -10.43
C GLY A 224 -3.91 15.22 -8.97
N MET A 225 -3.58 16.44 -8.56
CA MET A 225 -3.91 16.97 -7.25
C MET A 225 -5.21 17.75 -7.37
N ASP A 226 -6.09 17.57 -6.41
CA ASP A 226 -7.27 18.42 -6.27
C ASP A 226 -6.87 19.68 -5.51
N ASP A 227 -7.21 20.86 -6.05
CA ASP A 227 -6.78 22.15 -5.51
C ASP A 227 -7.38 22.44 -4.13
N VAL A 228 -8.55 21.89 -3.83
CA VAL A 228 -9.24 22.08 -2.55
C VAL A 228 -8.68 21.13 -1.50
N LEU A 229 -8.44 19.87 -1.86
CA LEU A 229 -7.94 18.85 -0.95
C LEU A 229 -6.43 18.96 -0.71
N GLY A 230 -5.68 19.52 -1.67
CA GLY A 230 -4.22 19.49 -1.66
C GLY A 230 -3.64 18.07 -1.82
N THR A 231 -4.46 17.10 -2.22
CA THR A 231 -4.11 15.69 -2.46
C THR A 231 -4.90 15.16 -3.67
N PRO A 232 -4.58 13.97 -4.21
CA PRO A 232 -5.42 13.37 -5.23
C PRO A 232 -6.81 13.03 -4.69
N ILE A 233 -7.82 13.16 -5.55
CA ILE A 233 -9.23 12.85 -5.26
C ILE A 233 -9.33 11.51 -4.52
N ARG A 234 -10.15 11.48 -3.46
CA ARG A 234 -10.29 10.38 -2.50
C ARG A 234 -11.21 9.24 -2.99
N ASN A 235 -11.25 8.98 -4.30
CA ASN A 235 -12.11 7.96 -4.94
C ASN A 235 -11.40 6.62 -5.22
N HIS A 236 -10.22 6.43 -4.61
CA HIS A 236 -9.35 5.30 -4.91
C HIS A 236 -9.78 4.01 -4.21
N LEU A 237 -10.42 4.10 -3.05
CA LEU A 237 -10.88 2.95 -2.27
C LEU A 237 -12.24 2.43 -2.77
N ARG A 238 -12.39 1.09 -2.89
CA ARG A 238 -13.66 0.44 -3.22
C ARG A 238 -14.05 -0.60 -2.19
N PHE A 239 -15.28 -0.52 -1.69
CA PHE A 239 -15.90 -1.55 -0.87
C PHE A 239 -16.76 -2.48 -1.75
N PRO A 240 -16.91 -3.78 -1.38
CA PRO A 240 -17.90 -4.65 -1.99
C PRO A 240 -19.32 -4.12 -1.67
N HIS A 241 -20.19 -4.13 -2.68
CA HIS A 241 -21.64 -3.96 -2.52
C HIS A 241 -22.29 -5.29 -2.14
#